data_AF-A0A956B0H0-F1
#
_entry.id   AF-A0A956B0H0-F1
#
_cell.length_a   1.000
_cell.length_b   1.000
_cell.length_c   1.000
_cell.angle_alpha   90.00
_cell.angle_beta   90.00
_cell.angle_gamma   90.00
#
_symmetry.space_group_name_H-M   'P 1'
#
loop_
_entity.id
_entity.type
_entity.pdbx_description
1 polymer ?
#
loop_
_entity_poly.entity_id
_entity_poly.type
_entity_poly.pdbx_seq_one_letter_code
_entity_poly.pdbx_strand_id
1 'polypeptide(L)'
;MIRTFYVFLLTGLLSLVLACGTTAEKQEQRYKRNMDTIEALLAKHPMMRSAVAGKLEGFKAEHDKISGDEEAKKNALLALNRRMEEYVKKLDPSLAPKTTTSQAGAKVNAPATAAMAPKSALGAPA
;
A
#
# COMPACT_ATOMS: atom_id res chain seq x y z
N MET A 1 15.62 13.15 -37.19
CA MET A 1 14.18 13.07 -36.86
C MET A 1 13.69 11.66 -36.49
N ILE A 2 14.57 10.73 -36.08
CA ILE A 2 14.18 9.32 -35.74
C ILE A 2 14.07 9.11 -34.22
N ARG A 3 14.74 9.93 -33.41
CA ARG A 3 14.83 9.78 -31.95
C ARG A 3 13.54 10.09 -31.19
N THR A 4 12.66 10.92 -31.73
CA THR A 4 11.38 11.31 -31.11
C THR A 4 10.28 10.27 -31.26
N PHE A 5 10.36 9.41 -32.28
CA PHE A 5 9.40 8.32 -32.48
C PHE A 5 9.56 7.21 -31.43
N TYR A 6 10.79 6.91 -31.02
CA TYR A 6 11.05 5.90 -30.00
C TYR A 6 10.55 6.32 -28.62
N VAL A 7 10.61 7.60 -28.27
CA VAL A 7 10.10 8.08 -26.97
C VAL A 7 8.59 7.88 -26.88
N PHE A 8 7.85 8.18 -27.95
CA PHE A 8 6.40 7.98 -28.01
C PHE A 8 5.99 6.50 -28.02
N LEU A 9 6.77 5.63 -28.66
CA LEU A 9 6.52 4.20 -28.72
C LEU A 9 6.89 3.50 -27.39
N LEU A 10 7.91 4.00 -26.67
CA LEU A 10 8.32 3.49 -25.35
C LEU A 10 7.39 3.95 -24.22
N THR A 11 6.88 5.19 -24.24
CA THR A 11 5.86 5.64 -23.27
C THR A 11 4.51 4.96 -23.49
N GLY A 12 4.17 4.62 -24.74
CA GLY A 12 3.00 3.80 -25.06
C GLY A 12 3.10 2.37 -24.52
N LEU A 13 4.28 1.73 -24.66
CA LEU A 13 4.49 0.35 -24.18
C LEU A 13 4.54 0.25 -22.64
N LEU A 14 5.05 1.27 -21.94
CA LEU A 14 5.12 1.27 -20.47
C LEU A 14 3.75 1.37 -19.80
N SER A 15 2.76 1.92 -20.51
CA SER A 15 1.36 1.96 -20.05
C SER A 15 0.66 0.60 -20.18
N LEU A 16 1.20 -0.32 -21.00
CA LEU A 16 0.61 -1.64 -21.25
C LEU A 16 0.99 -2.69 -20.20
N VAL A 17 2.04 -2.45 -19.41
CA VAL A 17 2.52 -3.40 -18.38
C VAL A 17 1.78 -3.26 -17.04
N LEU A 18 0.96 -2.22 -16.86
CA LEU A 18 0.04 -2.16 -15.70
C LEU A 18 -1.22 -3.01 -15.88
N ALA A 19 -1.44 -3.61 -17.06
CA ALA A 19 -2.43 -4.66 -17.24
C ALA A 19 -1.86 -6.05 -16.90
N CYS A 20 -1.13 -6.17 -15.78
CA CYS A 20 -0.98 -7.48 -15.13
C CYS A 20 -2.34 -7.80 -14.49
N GLY A 21 -3.25 -8.35 -15.30
CA GLY A 21 -4.66 -8.56 -14.99
C GLY A 21 -4.83 -9.06 -13.56
N THR A 22 -5.41 -8.22 -12.71
CA THR A 22 -5.87 -8.69 -11.41
C THR A 22 -7.12 -9.52 -11.68
N THR A 23 -6.98 -10.84 -11.59
CA THR A 23 -8.09 -11.78 -11.72
C THR A 23 -9.06 -11.60 -10.54
N ALA A 24 -10.30 -12.06 -10.70
CA ALA A 24 -11.27 -12.09 -9.59
C ALA A 24 -10.65 -12.79 -8.36
N GLU A 25 -9.89 -13.85 -8.56
CA GLU A 25 -9.19 -14.61 -7.52
C GLU A 25 -8.18 -13.77 -6.72
N LYS A 26 -7.39 -12.92 -7.38
CA LYS A 26 -6.49 -11.98 -6.69
C LYS A 26 -7.26 -10.96 -5.86
N GLN A 27 -8.43 -10.53 -6.33
CA GLN A 27 -9.28 -9.62 -5.57
C GLN A 27 -9.95 -10.34 -4.37
N GLU A 28 -10.27 -11.62 -4.50
CA GLU A 28 -10.75 -12.47 -3.41
C GLU A 28 -9.68 -12.61 -2.30
N GLN A 29 -8.42 -12.84 -2.68
CA GLN A 29 -7.31 -12.90 -1.72
C GLN A 29 -7.10 -11.55 -1.01
N ARG A 30 -7.26 -10.43 -1.72
CA ARG A 30 -7.23 -9.09 -1.12
C ARG A 30 -8.37 -8.89 -0.13
N TYR A 31 -9.57 -9.35 -0.46
CA TYR A 31 -10.73 -9.29 0.44
C TYR A 31 -10.44 -10.03 1.75
N LYS A 32 -9.95 -11.28 1.66
CA LYS A 32 -9.56 -12.06 2.85
C LYS A 32 -8.52 -11.33 3.70
N ARG A 33 -7.45 -10.82 3.09
CA ARG A 33 -6.42 -10.05 3.80
C ARG A 33 -6.99 -8.81 4.50
N ASN A 34 -7.92 -8.10 3.85
CA ASN A 34 -8.56 -6.93 4.45
C ASN A 34 -9.42 -7.32 5.65
N MET A 35 -10.16 -8.44 5.57
CA MET A 35 -10.92 -8.98 6.71
C MET A 35 -9.99 -9.34 7.87
N ASP A 36 -8.92 -10.09 7.61
CA ASP A 36 -7.93 -10.48 8.62
C ASP A 36 -7.31 -9.25 9.29
N THR A 37 -7.05 -8.19 8.52
CA THR A 37 -6.49 -6.94 9.04
C THR A 37 -7.48 -6.23 9.97
N ILE A 38 -8.76 -6.16 9.61
CA ILE A 38 -9.79 -5.55 10.45
C ILE A 38 -9.98 -6.38 11.73
N GLU A 39 -10.00 -7.71 11.63
CA GLU A 39 -10.11 -8.61 12.78
C GLU A 39 -8.90 -8.49 13.72
N ALA A 40 -7.69 -8.38 13.17
CA ALA A 40 -6.48 -8.13 13.96
C ALA A 40 -6.50 -6.77 14.67
N LEU A 41 -7.01 -5.72 14.01
CA LEU A 41 -7.22 -4.41 14.64
C LEU A 41 -8.25 -4.47 15.76
N LEU A 42 -9.31 -5.27 15.59
CA LEU A 42 -10.31 -5.49 16.63
C LEU A 42 -9.76 -6.23 17.84
N ALA A 43 -8.87 -7.20 17.64
CA ALA A 43 -8.18 -7.87 18.73
C ALA A 43 -7.30 -6.89 19.54
N LYS A 44 -6.68 -5.91 18.87
CA LYS A 44 -5.86 -4.87 19.51
C LYS A 44 -6.70 -3.77 20.17
N HIS A 45 -7.88 -3.48 19.62
CA HIS A 45 -8.76 -2.40 20.07
C HIS A 45 -10.20 -2.90 20.28
N PRO A 46 -10.44 -3.70 21.34
CA PRO A 46 -11.75 -4.32 21.58
C PRO A 46 -12.87 -3.30 21.82
N MET A 47 -12.55 -2.08 22.24
CA MET A 47 -13.54 -1.01 22.41
C MET A 47 -14.17 -0.53 21.11
N MET A 48 -13.53 -0.75 19.95
CA MET A 48 -14.10 -0.43 18.64
C MET A 48 -14.98 -1.57 18.08
N ARG A 49 -15.04 -2.72 18.77
CA ARG A 49 -15.69 -3.94 18.25
C ARG A 49 -17.16 -3.74 17.90
N SER A 50 -17.94 -3.02 18.70
CA SER A 50 -19.36 -2.80 18.38
C SER A 50 -19.56 -1.93 17.14
N ALA A 51 -18.75 -0.87 16.98
CA ALA A 51 -18.82 0.05 15.85
C ALA A 51 -18.32 -0.59 14.54
N VAL A 52 -17.35 -1.51 14.64
CA VAL A 52 -16.76 -2.19 13.49
C VAL A 52 -17.52 -3.45 13.11
N ALA A 53 -18.10 -4.18 14.05
CA ALA A 53 -18.81 -5.44 13.78
C ALA A 53 -19.91 -5.24 12.73
N GLY A 54 -20.73 -4.19 12.86
CA GLY A 54 -21.77 -3.90 11.87
C GLY A 54 -21.22 -3.55 10.48
N LYS A 55 -20.05 -2.90 10.40
CA LYS A 55 -19.37 -2.66 9.12
C LYS A 55 -18.76 -3.93 8.54
N LEU A 56 -18.20 -4.78 9.38
CA LEU A 56 -17.64 -6.08 9.00
C LEU A 56 -18.72 -7.00 8.43
N GLU A 57 -19.88 -7.08 9.09
CA GLU A 57 -21.05 -7.81 8.57
C GLU A 57 -21.58 -7.21 7.27
N GLY A 58 -21.59 -5.89 7.15
CA GLY A 58 -21.92 -5.21 5.89
C GLY A 58 -20.99 -5.62 4.75
N PHE A 59 -19.67 -5.66 4.98
CA PHE A 59 -18.72 -6.11 3.97
C PHE A 59 -18.89 -7.60 3.60
N LYS A 60 -19.19 -8.47 4.57
CA LYS A 60 -19.53 -9.89 4.31
C LYS A 60 -20.78 -10.01 3.45
N ALA A 61 -21.86 -9.33 3.83
CA ALA A 61 -23.11 -9.38 3.08
C ALA A 61 -22.97 -8.78 1.67
N GLU A 62 -22.13 -7.76 1.49
CA GLU A 62 -21.81 -7.22 0.16
C GLU A 62 -21.00 -8.21 -0.67
N HIS A 63 -20.00 -8.89 -0.07
CA HIS A 63 -19.23 -9.94 -0.72
C HIS A 63 -20.11 -11.10 -1.19
N ASP A 64 -21.01 -11.59 -0.33
CA ASP A 64 -21.92 -12.71 -0.64
C ASP A 64 -22.90 -12.40 -1.78
N LYS A 65 -23.18 -11.11 -2.02
CA LYS A 65 -24.01 -10.65 -3.14
C LYS A 65 -23.24 -10.54 -4.45
N ILE A 66 -21.91 -10.60 -4.43
CA ILE A 66 -21.09 -10.52 -5.63
C ILE A 66 -21.31 -11.79 -6.47
N SER A 67 -21.98 -11.61 -7.60
CA SER A 67 -22.30 -12.65 -8.56
C SER A 67 -22.24 -12.07 -9.98
N GLY A 68 -22.22 -12.93 -10.99
CA GLY A 68 -22.07 -12.52 -12.39
C GLY A 68 -20.86 -13.15 -13.07
N ASP A 69 -20.55 -12.66 -14.26
CA ASP A 69 -19.36 -13.04 -15.02
C ASP A 69 -18.06 -12.61 -14.33
N GLU A 70 -16.93 -13.15 -14.80
CA GLU A 70 -15.62 -12.94 -14.18
C GLU A 70 -15.24 -11.45 -14.09
N GLU A 71 -15.60 -10.65 -15.09
CA GLU A 71 -15.27 -9.23 -15.11
C GLU A 71 -16.16 -8.42 -14.16
N ALA A 72 -17.46 -8.73 -14.11
CA ALA A 72 -18.39 -8.16 -13.14
C ALA A 72 -17.96 -8.46 -11.70
N LYS A 73 -17.59 -9.72 -11.41
CA LYS A 73 -17.06 -10.14 -10.11
C LYS A 73 -15.79 -9.40 -9.75
N LYS A 74 -14.82 -9.33 -10.66
CA LYS A 74 -13.56 -8.60 -10.48
C LYS A 74 -13.82 -7.13 -10.11
N ASN A 75 -14.69 -6.45 -10.86
CA ASN A 75 -14.97 -5.03 -10.66
C ASN A 75 -15.71 -4.78 -9.32
N ALA A 76 -16.67 -5.65 -8.97
CA ALA A 76 -17.37 -5.57 -7.70
C ALA A 76 -16.42 -5.82 -6.51
N LEU A 77 -15.56 -6.83 -6.59
CA LEU A 77 -14.55 -7.13 -5.56
C LEU A 77 -13.53 -5.99 -5.43
N LEU A 78 -13.11 -5.38 -6.55
CA LEU A 78 -12.18 -4.25 -6.54
C LEU A 78 -12.80 -3.04 -5.82
N ALA A 79 -14.07 -2.73 -6.09
CA ALA A 79 -14.79 -1.65 -5.41
C ALA A 79 -15.02 -1.94 -3.91
N LEU A 80 -15.30 -3.20 -3.56
CA LEU A 80 -15.40 -3.64 -2.16
C LEU A 80 -14.05 -3.49 -1.44
N ASN A 81 -12.98 -4.03 -2.02
CA ASN A 81 -11.63 -3.96 -1.47
C ASN A 81 -11.17 -2.52 -1.23
N ARG A 82 -11.43 -1.61 -2.18
CA ARG A 82 -11.10 -0.20 -1.99
C ARG A 82 -11.79 0.41 -0.76
N ARG A 83 -13.08 0.13 -0.57
CA ARG A 83 -13.83 0.63 0.59
C ARG A 83 -13.34 0.02 1.90
N MET A 84 -12.97 -1.25 1.89
CA MET A 84 -12.36 -1.91 3.05
C MET A 84 -10.99 -1.31 3.39
N GLU A 85 -10.14 -1.06 2.40
CA GLU A 85 -8.84 -0.41 2.59
C GLU A 85 -8.99 1.02 3.16
N GLU A 86 -9.94 1.80 2.62
CA GLU A 86 -10.27 3.12 3.18
C GLU A 86 -10.80 3.03 4.61
N TYR A 87 -11.55 1.98 4.93
CA TYR A 87 -12.04 1.74 6.28
C TYR A 87 -10.92 1.33 7.24
N VAL A 88 -10.02 0.43 6.82
CA VAL A 88 -8.82 0.06 7.58
C VAL A 88 -7.98 1.30 7.89
N LYS A 89 -7.78 2.21 6.93
CA LYS A 89 -7.06 3.48 7.17
C LYS A 89 -7.74 4.39 8.19
N LYS A 90 -9.07 4.38 8.24
CA LYS A 90 -9.83 5.14 9.25
C LYS A 90 -9.67 4.54 10.65
N LEU A 91 -9.56 3.22 10.74
CA LEU A 91 -9.34 2.51 12.00
C LEU A 91 -7.90 2.64 12.48
N ASP A 92 -6.95 2.52 11.55
CA ASP A 92 -5.52 2.65 11.81
C ASP A 92 -4.83 3.38 10.64
N PRO A 93 -4.56 4.68 10.78
CA PRO A 93 -3.91 5.46 9.73
C PRO A 93 -2.45 5.03 9.48
N SER A 94 -1.82 4.27 10.38
CA SER A 94 -0.47 3.75 10.18
C SER A 94 -0.38 2.68 9.09
N LEU A 95 -1.51 2.06 8.75
CA LEU A 95 -1.65 1.06 7.69
C LEU A 95 -1.89 1.69 6.31
N ALA A 96 -2.00 3.02 6.21
CA ALA A 96 -2.01 3.68 4.93
C ALA A 96 -0.71 3.33 4.17
N PRO A 97 -0.79 2.91 2.89
CA PRO A 97 0.42 2.68 2.11
C PRO A 97 1.20 3.98 2.14
N LYS A 98 2.41 3.95 2.71
CA LYS A 98 3.35 5.08 2.64
C LYS A 98 3.47 5.40 1.16
N THR A 99 2.89 6.50 0.73
CA THR A 99 3.20 7.08 -0.56
C THR A 99 4.68 7.39 -0.52
N THR A 100 5.50 6.48 -1.05
CA THR A 100 6.84 6.82 -1.48
C THR A 100 6.65 7.82 -2.60
N THR A 101 6.61 9.09 -2.24
CA THR A 101 6.90 10.18 -3.16
C THR A 101 8.19 9.79 -3.85
N SER A 102 8.07 9.53 -5.14
CA SER A 102 9.19 9.37 -6.05
C SER A 102 10.02 10.67 -5.97
N GLN A 103 11.07 10.69 -5.16
CA GLN A 103 12.19 11.60 -5.36
C GLN A 103 13.29 10.83 -6.07
N ALA A 104 13.07 10.57 -7.36
CA ALA A 104 14.17 10.48 -8.30
C ALA A 104 14.63 11.92 -8.58
N GLY A 105 15.75 12.34 -7.95
CA GLY A 105 16.52 13.50 -8.41
C GLY A 105 16.77 14.61 -7.38
N ALA A 106 17.71 14.39 -6.46
CA ALA A 106 18.58 15.44 -5.97
C ALA A 106 20.01 14.89 -5.87
N LYS A 107 20.74 14.92 -7.00
CA LYS A 107 22.20 15.05 -6.98
C LYS A 107 22.52 16.31 -6.17
N VAL A 108 23.50 16.26 -5.25
CA VAL A 108 24.69 17.12 -5.21
C VAL A 108 25.60 16.66 -4.06
N ASN A 109 26.80 16.19 -4.45
CA ASN A 109 28.11 16.26 -3.79
C ASN A 109 28.17 16.29 -2.25
N ALA A 110 28.67 15.20 -1.65
CA ALA A 110 29.48 15.31 -0.43
C ALA A 110 30.94 15.56 -0.84
N PRO A 111 31.53 16.74 -0.58
CA PRO A 111 32.94 16.96 -0.82
C PRO A 111 33.79 16.24 0.23
N ALA A 112 34.92 15.72 -0.23
CA ALA A 112 35.99 15.28 0.63
C ALA A 112 36.57 16.44 1.46
N THR A 113 37.17 16.05 2.58
CA THR A 113 38.30 16.68 3.31
C THR A 113 38.03 17.61 4.50
N ALA A 114 38.62 17.16 5.62
CA ALA A 114 39.38 17.89 6.65
C ALA A 114 38.66 18.81 7.65
N ALA A 115 38.77 18.44 8.94
CA ALA A 115 39.66 19.07 9.94
C ALA A 115 39.17 18.69 11.36
N MET A 116 39.93 17.91 12.14
CA MET A 116 40.74 18.36 13.29
C MET A 116 39.91 18.97 14.44
N ALA A 117 40.08 18.65 15.74
CA ALA A 117 41.01 17.82 16.49
C ALA A 117 40.53 17.77 17.98
N PRO A 118 41.38 17.66 19.03
CA PRO A 118 41.48 16.48 19.91
C PRO A 118 41.15 16.78 21.39
N LYS A 119 41.09 15.76 22.27
CA LYS A 119 41.53 15.90 23.67
C LYS A 119 41.74 14.56 24.38
N SER A 120 42.98 14.36 24.79
CA SER A 120 43.48 13.34 25.73
C SER A 120 42.97 13.55 27.16
N ALA A 121 42.77 12.46 27.91
CA ALA A 121 43.04 12.27 29.35
C ALA A 121 42.49 10.87 29.75
N LEU A 122 43.30 9.82 29.88
CA LEU A 122 44.05 9.41 31.08
C LEU A 122 43.15 9.16 32.31
N GLY A 123 43.03 7.91 32.76
CA GLY A 123 42.50 7.56 34.09
C GLY A 123 41.88 6.17 34.21
N ALA A 124 42.67 5.17 34.63
CA ALA A 124 42.25 4.03 35.45
C ALA A 124 41.61 4.56 36.79
N PRO A 125 40.92 3.79 37.67
CA PRO A 125 41.14 2.37 37.99
C PRO A 125 39.90 1.50 38.38
N ALA A 126 40.07 0.17 38.32
CA ALA A 126 39.69 -0.81 39.37
C ALA A 126 40.23 -2.20 38.97
#